data_AF-A0A535M6W8-F1
#
_entry.id   AF-A0A535M6W8-F1
#
_cell.length_a   1.000
_cell.length_b   1.000
_cell.length_c   1.000
_cell.angle_alpha   90.00
_cell.angle_beta   90.00
_cell.angle_gamma   90.00
#
_symmetry.space_group_name_H-M   'P 1'
#
loop_
_entity.id
_entity.type
_entity.pdbx_description
1 polymer ?
#
loop_
_entity_poly.entity_id
_entity_poly.type
_entity_poly.pdbx_seq_one_letter_code
_entity_poly.pdbx_strand_id
1 'polypeptide(L)'
;MRPARAIRALAAIAAAALLTAVPWSRAGAAAPDPVYPAAQLADLVAGAMQASAVPGADQTRPFGANPAFMPDWDHDGVFGDAGDYAVENSTQTGTASFRYPCIAMDGTVTYRTASGGCVPGDRSAPFLTGEATRLRVVDEFGYELAATLFVPGEARRAPGHRLPGVVIADGAQASMQTFYMYAMTLAEEGIVVLSFDFAGQGQSEDGGTGFFHDFQGGGVGGDCHPTRPCMETEDMVRWFTGAPIVRNVSGPQSPTRGAHDPALNPRDPALGVLDTSRIGLAGQSMGGLTVSNYLWYLPSGRGADGRPLPAVRAAVGLSGFAPASAAVPYQMQTADLDIPGRDAHNGFVDSTDGPTGTKAYYDELRQGGRGGGALELIVIESGSHGDTSNATRLNGLPVPRTTWANAVSTAYAAAWMGCHLSSRGDACAAAVAPLPHLSRAQASEYDADGPAGPAPSRCITVPDKATLEQAYDPARFAAAVLGRPSYDCTP
;
A
#
# COMPACT_ATOMS: atom_id res chain seq x y z
N MET A 1 26.66 11.56 1.95
CA MET A 1 25.97 12.72 2.57
C MET A 1 26.98 13.59 3.30
N ARG A 2 27.08 14.89 3.00
CA ARG A 2 28.03 15.79 3.69
C ARG A 2 27.43 16.30 5.02
N PRO A 3 28.18 16.26 6.14
CA PRO A 3 27.70 16.62 7.48
C PRO A 3 27.30 18.10 7.68
N ALA A 4 27.53 18.96 6.68
CA ALA A 4 27.24 20.39 6.75
C ALA A 4 25.73 20.74 6.69
N ARG A 5 24.86 19.83 6.21
CA ARG A 5 23.40 20.08 6.13
C ARG A 5 22.68 19.87 7.47
N ALA A 6 23.11 18.89 8.28
CA ALA A 6 22.55 18.65 9.62
C ALA A 6 22.83 19.83 10.59
N ILE A 7 24.00 20.47 10.45
CA ILE A 7 24.39 21.63 11.25
C ILE A 7 23.53 22.87 10.91
N ARG A 8 23.08 23.01 9.67
CA ARG A 8 22.17 24.12 9.27
C ARG A 8 20.74 23.93 9.78
N ALA A 9 20.26 22.69 9.87
CA ALA A 9 18.96 22.39 10.48
C ALA A 9 18.94 22.73 11.98
N LEU A 10 20.02 22.39 12.71
CA LEU A 10 20.20 22.77 14.12
C LEU A 10 20.31 24.29 14.32
N ALA A 11 20.95 25.02 13.39
CA ALA A 11 21.03 26.48 13.44
C ALA A 11 19.69 27.18 13.19
N ALA A 12 18.82 26.61 12.36
CA ALA A 12 17.46 27.12 12.13
C ALA A 12 16.56 26.94 13.38
N ILE A 13 16.72 25.83 14.10
CA ILE A 13 16.04 25.57 15.39
C ILE A 13 16.46 26.60 16.45
N ALA A 14 17.75 26.97 16.51
CA ALA A 14 18.24 27.99 17.45
C ALA A 14 17.77 29.41 17.09
N ALA A 15 17.58 29.73 15.80
CA ALA A 15 17.11 31.04 15.36
C ALA A 15 15.61 31.25 15.59
N ALA A 16 14.79 30.20 15.47
CA ALA A 16 13.35 30.26 15.74
C ALA A 16 13.02 30.48 17.23
N ALA A 17 13.91 30.04 18.13
CA ALA A 17 13.76 30.23 19.58
C ALA A 17 13.96 31.69 20.05
N LEU A 18 14.46 32.60 19.20
CA LEU A 18 14.85 33.96 19.58
C LEU A 18 13.86 35.07 19.16
N LEU A 19 12.73 34.73 18.52
CA LEU A 19 11.72 35.70 18.05
C LEU A 19 10.38 35.54 18.77
N THR A 20 10.35 35.85 20.07
CA THR A 20 9.09 35.99 20.84
C THR A 20 8.90 37.45 21.26
N ALA A 21 8.18 38.25 20.45
CA ALA A 21 7.42 39.42 20.93
C ALA A 21 6.69 40.13 19.77
N VAL A 22 5.52 39.63 19.34
CA VAL A 22 4.51 40.46 18.67
C VAL A 22 3.11 39.94 19.04
N PRO A 23 2.21 40.75 19.65
CA PRO A 23 0.92 40.26 20.15
C PRO A 23 -0.24 40.61 19.20
N TRP A 24 -0.69 39.70 18.34
CA TRP A 24 -1.86 39.95 17.49
C TRP A 24 -2.82 38.76 17.49
N SER A 25 -4.07 39.05 17.81
CA SER A 25 -5.20 38.15 18.01
C SER A 25 -6.04 37.91 16.74
N ARG A 26 -6.38 36.66 16.43
CA ARG A 26 -7.71 36.13 16.00
C ARG A 26 -7.57 34.71 15.40
N ALA A 27 -8.51 33.83 15.79
CA ALA A 27 -8.57 32.37 15.58
C ALA A 27 -7.38 31.63 16.23
N GLY A 28 -7.66 30.73 17.18
CA GLY A 28 -6.67 30.17 18.10
C GLY A 28 -5.55 29.43 17.39
N ALA A 29 -4.45 30.12 17.09
CA ALA A 29 -3.21 29.50 16.68
C ALA A 29 -2.82 28.49 17.76
N ALA A 30 -2.59 27.23 17.36
CA ALA A 30 -2.02 26.24 18.26
C ALA A 30 -0.68 26.78 18.78
N ALA A 31 -0.39 26.56 20.06
CA ALA A 31 0.88 26.98 20.63
C ALA A 31 2.03 26.31 19.84
N PRO A 32 3.13 27.03 19.53
CA PRO A 32 4.31 26.45 18.90
C PRO A 32 4.75 25.18 19.61
N ASP A 33 4.95 24.10 18.86
CA ASP A 33 5.46 22.83 19.38
C ASP A 33 6.76 22.45 18.68
N PRO A 34 7.89 22.94 19.18
CA PRO A 34 9.20 22.63 18.61
C PRO A 34 9.65 21.19 18.91
N VAL A 35 8.91 20.45 19.75
CA VAL A 35 9.28 19.09 20.20
C VAL A 35 8.65 18.03 19.30
N TYR A 36 7.50 18.32 18.68
CA TYR A 36 6.80 17.38 17.79
C TYR A 36 7.69 16.77 16.69
N PRO A 37 8.53 17.52 15.95
CA PRO A 37 9.49 16.94 15.00
C PRO A 37 10.41 15.87 15.59
N ALA A 38 10.85 16.05 16.84
CA ALA A 38 11.68 15.08 17.54
C ALA A 38 10.87 13.88 18.06
N ALA A 39 9.61 14.11 18.46
CA ALA A 39 8.69 13.03 18.84
C ALA A 39 8.43 12.09 17.66
N GLN A 40 8.21 12.62 16.45
CA GLN A 40 8.00 11.78 15.26
C GLN A 40 9.17 10.82 14.99
N LEU A 41 10.41 11.30 15.16
CA LEU A 41 11.59 10.44 15.03
C LEU A 41 11.66 9.39 16.15
N ALA A 42 11.25 9.74 17.37
CA ALA A 42 11.19 8.79 18.48
C ALA A 42 10.14 7.69 18.22
N ASP A 43 8.98 8.05 17.66
CA ASP A 43 7.93 7.11 17.28
C ASP A 43 8.42 6.12 16.21
N LEU A 44 9.12 6.60 15.17
CA LEU A 44 9.72 5.74 14.15
C LEU A 44 10.75 4.77 14.73
N VAL A 45 11.60 5.24 15.65
CA VAL A 45 12.60 4.39 16.30
C VAL A 45 11.91 3.35 17.17
N ALA A 46 10.90 3.74 17.96
CA ALA A 46 10.14 2.83 18.81
C ALA A 46 9.43 1.75 17.98
N GLY A 47 8.73 2.14 16.91
CA GLY A 47 8.03 1.19 16.04
C GLY A 47 8.98 0.28 15.25
N ALA A 48 10.09 0.80 14.74
CA ALA A 48 11.11 -0.01 14.07
C ALA A 48 11.74 -1.05 15.02
N MET A 49 12.03 -0.66 16.26
CA MET A 49 12.55 -1.56 17.28
C MET A 49 11.52 -2.62 17.68
N GLN A 50 10.24 -2.25 17.85
CA GLN A 50 9.15 -3.18 18.13
C GLN A 50 9.00 -4.21 16.99
N ALA A 51 8.94 -3.76 15.74
CA ALA A 51 8.78 -4.64 14.59
C ALA A 51 9.97 -5.58 14.41
N SER A 52 11.19 -5.09 14.66
CA SER A 52 12.40 -5.92 14.58
C SER A 52 12.52 -6.94 15.72
N ALA A 53 11.85 -6.69 16.84
CA ALA A 53 11.86 -7.56 18.01
C ALA A 53 10.78 -8.66 17.95
N VAL A 54 9.94 -8.69 16.92
CA VAL A 54 8.89 -9.71 16.76
C VAL A 54 9.54 -11.10 16.62
N PRO A 55 9.32 -12.03 17.57
CA PRO A 55 9.87 -13.39 17.49
C PRO A 55 9.32 -14.13 16.28
N GLY A 56 10.15 -14.91 15.60
CA GLY A 56 9.73 -15.72 14.45
C GLY A 56 9.70 -14.99 13.11
N ALA A 57 9.90 -13.67 13.08
CA ALA A 57 10.00 -12.93 11.81
C ALA A 57 11.15 -13.47 10.93
N ASP A 58 10.84 -13.73 9.66
CA ASP A 58 11.81 -14.19 8.68
C ASP A 58 12.98 -13.21 8.53
N GLN A 59 14.19 -13.73 8.50
CA GLN A 59 15.43 -12.97 8.31
C GLN A 59 16.24 -13.46 7.11
N THR A 60 15.72 -14.44 6.36
CA THR A 60 16.41 -15.07 5.23
C THR A 60 16.21 -14.32 3.92
N ARG A 61 15.20 -13.45 3.86
CA ARG A 61 14.88 -12.58 2.72
C ARG A 61 15.33 -11.14 2.96
N PRO A 62 15.50 -10.33 1.89
CA PRO A 62 15.84 -8.92 2.03
C PRO A 62 14.84 -8.18 2.93
N PHE A 63 13.54 -8.46 2.79
CA PHE A 63 12.54 -8.01 3.76
C PHE A 63 12.05 -9.16 4.64
N GLY A 64 12.08 -8.97 5.95
CA GLY A 64 11.42 -9.85 6.90
C GLY A 64 9.95 -9.50 7.03
N ALA A 65 9.04 -10.48 7.03
CA ALA A 65 7.61 -10.25 7.25
C ALA A 65 7.20 -10.55 8.69
N ASN A 66 6.11 -9.93 9.14
CA ASN A 66 5.59 -10.17 10.48
C ASN A 66 4.82 -11.51 10.52
N PRO A 67 5.20 -12.45 11.42
CA PRO A 67 4.62 -13.80 11.51
C PRO A 67 3.13 -13.79 11.86
N ALA A 68 2.62 -12.70 12.46
CA ALA A 68 1.22 -12.59 12.79
C ALA A 68 0.29 -12.62 11.56
N PHE A 69 0.83 -12.39 10.36
CA PHE A 69 0.12 -12.39 9.08
C PHE A 69 0.55 -13.54 8.16
N MET A 70 1.05 -14.64 8.72
CA MET A 70 1.43 -15.82 7.94
C MET A 70 0.32 -16.89 8.01
N PRO A 71 -0.08 -17.49 6.87
CA PRO A 71 -0.88 -18.72 6.87
C PRO A 71 -0.11 -19.92 7.47
N ASP A 72 -0.83 -20.87 8.03
CA ASP A 72 -0.31 -22.16 8.53
C ASP A 72 -0.07 -23.10 7.34
N TRP A 73 1.08 -22.91 6.70
CA TRP A 73 1.53 -23.58 5.48
C TRP A 73 2.07 -24.97 5.73
N ASP A 74 2.68 -25.22 6.88
CA ASP A 74 3.21 -26.55 7.21
C ASP A 74 2.18 -27.47 7.91
N HIS A 75 1.02 -26.91 8.27
CA HIS A 75 -0.14 -27.59 8.83
C HIS A 75 0.08 -28.16 10.24
N ASP A 76 0.96 -27.56 11.03
CA ASP A 76 1.22 -27.96 12.41
C ASP A 76 0.28 -27.29 13.44
N GLY A 77 -0.51 -26.29 12.99
CA GLY A 77 -1.46 -25.53 13.81
C GLY A 77 -0.86 -24.31 14.54
N VAL A 78 0.44 -24.08 14.39
CA VAL A 78 1.19 -22.88 14.78
C VAL A 78 1.32 -22.00 13.55
N PHE A 79 1.09 -20.70 13.70
CA PHE A 79 1.07 -19.76 12.58
C PHE A 79 2.28 -18.83 12.66
N GLY A 80 2.96 -18.64 11.54
CA GLY A 80 4.14 -17.78 11.43
C GLY A 80 5.38 -18.37 12.07
N ASP A 81 5.48 -19.69 12.09
CA ASP A 81 6.64 -20.41 12.59
C ASP A 81 7.70 -20.62 11.47
N ALA A 82 8.81 -21.29 11.78
CA ALA A 82 9.87 -21.49 10.80
C ALA A 82 9.47 -22.45 9.65
N GLY A 83 8.58 -23.42 9.93
CA GLY A 83 8.04 -24.33 8.93
C GLY A 83 7.20 -23.58 7.90
N ASP A 84 6.35 -22.67 8.36
CA ASP A 84 5.54 -21.81 7.49
C ASP A 84 6.39 -20.99 6.53
N TYR A 85 7.44 -20.33 7.04
CA TYR A 85 8.35 -19.56 6.20
C TYR A 85 9.15 -20.44 5.24
N ALA A 86 9.50 -21.67 5.62
CA ALA A 86 10.19 -22.60 4.73
C ALA A 86 9.31 -22.98 3.54
N VAL A 87 8.01 -23.22 3.77
CA VAL A 87 7.04 -23.46 2.71
C VAL A 87 6.83 -22.18 1.89
N GLU A 88 6.53 -21.05 2.52
CA GLU A 88 6.29 -19.75 1.87
C GLU A 88 7.45 -19.34 0.94
N ASN A 89 8.69 -19.57 1.37
CA ASN A 89 9.87 -19.20 0.59
C ASN A 89 10.26 -20.24 -0.47
N SER A 90 9.55 -21.36 -0.58
CA SER A 90 9.80 -22.41 -1.57
C SER A 90 9.01 -22.20 -2.87
N THR A 91 9.21 -23.09 -3.87
CA THR A 91 8.40 -23.11 -5.09
C THR A 91 7.12 -23.94 -4.97
N GLN A 92 6.83 -24.49 -3.80
CA GLN A 92 5.68 -25.37 -3.59
C GLN A 92 4.36 -24.61 -3.76
N THR A 93 3.37 -25.27 -4.36
CA THR A 93 1.98 -24.83 -4.38
C THR A 93 1.20 -25.62 -3.33
N GLY A 94 0.12 -25.04 -2.83
CA GLY A 94 -0.65 -25.66 -1.74
C GLY A 94 -1.70 -24.73 -1.19
N THR A 95 -2.47 -25.23 -0.22
CA THR A 95 -3.45 -24.44 0.53
C THR A 95 -3.03 -24.37 1.99
N ALA A 96 -3.48 -23.35 2.71
CA ALA A 96 -3.27 -23.17 4.14
C ALA A 96 -4.45 -22.44 4.77
N SER A 97 -4.66 -22.63 6.06
CA SER A 97 -5.58 -21.78 6.79
C SER A 97 -4.88 -20.48 7.19
N PHE A 98 -5.61 -19.37 7.24
CA PHE A 98 -5.16 -18.14 7.90
C PHE A 98 -6.24 -17.64 8.86
N ARG A 99 -5.83 -16.88 9.89
CA ARG A 99 -6.73 -16.31 10.88
C ARG A 99 -7.00 -14.85 10.56
N TYR A 100 -8.23 -14.38 10.78
CA TYR A 100 -8.56 -12.97 10.58
C TYR A 100 -7.93 -12.10 11.68
N PRO A 101 -7.05 -11.14 11.31
CA PRO A 101 -6.28 -10.37 12.28
C PRO A 101 -7.09 -9.21 12.86
N CYS A 102 -7.00 -9.01 14.17
CA CYS A 102 -7.38 -7.77 14.83
C CYS A 102 -6.10 -6.99 15.16
N ILE A 103 -5.87 -5.88 14.46
CA ILE A 103 -4.67 -5.06 14.58
C ILE A 103 -4.95 -3.86 15.46
N ALA A 104 -4.29 -3.76 16.61
CA ALA A 104 -4.42 -2.65 17.54
C ALA A 104 -3.44 -1.51 17.22
N MET A 105 -3.75 -0.29 17.68
CA MET A 105 -2.90 0.90 17.47
C MET A 105 -1.53 0.81 18.16
N ASP A 106 -1.38 -0.05 19.17
CA ASP A 106 -0.07 -0.33 19.79
C ASP A 106 0.76 -1.37 19.01
N GLY A 107 0.26 -1.81 17.84
CA GLY A 107 0.90 -2.82 17.00
C GLY A 107 0.61 -4.26 17.43
N THR A 108 -0.14 -4.49 18.50
CA THR A 108 -0.55 -5.83 18.94
C THR A 108 -1.49 -6.44 17.90
N VAL A 109 -1.20 -7.68 17.50
CA VAL A 109 -2.08 -8.47 16.63
C VAL A 109 -2.71 -9.60 17.44
N THR A 110 -4.03 -9.65 17.42
CA THR A 110 -4.86 -10.74 17.96
C THR A 110 -5.74 -11.29 16.84
N TYR A 111 -6.59 -12.27 17.12
CA TYR A 111 -7.37 -12.94 16.07
C TYR A 111 -8.84 -13.07 16.42
N ARG A 112 -9.68 -12.92 15.39
CA ARG A 112 -11.13 -12.99 15.49
C ARG A 112 -11.59 -14.41 15.86
N THR A 113 -12.43 -14.50 16.88
CA THR A 113 -13.08 -15.75 17.30
C THR A 113 -14.46 -15.88 16.70
N ALA A 114 -15.00 -17.11 16.65
CA ALA A 114 -16.37 -17.37 16.21
C ALA A 114 -17.43 -16.66 17.08
N SER A 115 -17.08 -16.27 18.31
CA SER A 115 -17.91 -15.43 19.19
C SER A 115 -17.82 -13.93 18.90
N GLY A 116 -17.02 -13.49 17.93
CA GLY A 116 -16.87 -12.10 17.49
C GLY A 116 -15.79 -11.28 18.20
N GLY A 117 -15.27 -11.77 19.34
CA GLY A 117 -14.17 -11.12 20.06
C GLY A 117 -12.78 -11.42 19.47
N CYS A 118 -11.79 -10.60 19.83
CA CYS A 118 -10.39 -10.81 19.46
C CYS A 118 -9.59 -11.35 20.65
N VAL A 119 -8.80 -12.41 20.44
CA VAL A 119 -7.94 -13.00 21.48
C VAL A 119 -6.56 -13.35 20.92
N PRO A 120 -5.52 -13.45 21.78
CA PRO A 120 -4.19 -13.92 21.36
C PRO A 120 -4.22 -15.28 20.68
N GLY A 121 -3.33 -15.49 19.70
CA GLY A 121 -3.31 -16.69 18.86
C GLY A 121 -2.77 -17.96 19.54
N ASP A 122 -2.12 -17.83 20.69
CA ASP A 122 -1.60 -18.93 21.51
C ASP A 122 -2.68 -19.59 22.38
N ARG A 123 -3.89 -19.01 22.44
CA ARG A 123 -5.01 -19.57 23.18
C ARG A 123 -5.76 -20.60 22.35
N SER A 124 -6.21 -21.68 23.00
CA SER A 124 -7.20 -22.57 22.43
C SER A 124 -8.55 -21.84 22.33
N ALA A 125 -8.88 -21.36 21.13
CA ALA A 125 -10.14 -20.70 20.82
C ALA A 125 -10.62 -21.12 19.42
N PRO A 126 -11.95 -21.15 19.16
CA PRO A 126 -12.47 -21.36 17.82
C PRO A 126 -12.30 -20.07 17.00
N PHE A 127 -11.17 -19.94 16.31
CA PHE A 127 -10.90 -18.79 15.45
C PHE A 127 -11.74 -18.83 14.17
N LEU A 128 -12.07 -17.65 13.65
CA LEU A 128 -12.52 -17.53 12.27
C LEU A 128 -11.31 -17.59 11.34
N THR A 129 -11.44 -18.38 10.28
CA THR A 129 -10.37 -18.60 9.32
C THR A 129 -10.85 -18.45 7.89
N GLY A 130 -9.94 -18.04 7.02
CA GLY A 130 -10.04 -18.21 5.57
C GLY A 130 -9.04 -19.24 5.07
N GLU A 131 -8.96 -19.43 3.75
CA GLU A 131 -7.97 -20.28 3.11
C GLU A 131 -7.07 -19.45 2.18
N ALA A 132 -5.76 -19.60 2.32
CA ALA A 132 -4.77 -19.11 1.39
C ALA A 132 -4.41 -20.25 0.41
N THR A 133 -4.21 -19.93 -0.86
CA THR A 133 -3.76 -20.87 -1.90
C THR A 133 -2.55 -20.29 -2.61
N ARG A 134 -1.41 -20.97 -2.53
CA ARG A 134 -0.20 -20.63 -3.28
C ARG A 134 -0.22 -21.27 -4.65
N LEU A 135 0.04 -20.46 -5.67
CA LEU A 135 -0.03 -20.85 -7.08
C LEU A 135 1.02 -20.09 -7.91
N ARG A 136 1.12 -20.48 -9.19
CA ARG A 136 2.02 -19.89 -10.17
C ARG A 136 1.22 -19.39 -11.36
N VAL A 137 1.52 -18.18 -11.81
CA VAL A 137 0.92 -17.58 -13.01
C VAL A 137 2.04 -17.14 -13.93
N VAL A 138 1.97 -17.53 -15.19
CA VAL A 138 2.89 -17.14 -16.25
C VAL A 138 2.42 -15.82 -16.86
N ASP A 139 3.28 -14.81 -16.87
CA ASP A 139 3.00 -13.49 -17.47
C ASP A 139 3.12 -13.50 -19.01
N GLU A 140 2.86 -12.37 -19.67
CA GLU A 140 2.98 -12.24 -21.12
C GLU A 140 4.42 -12.42 -21.65
N PHE A 141 5.43 -12.23 -20.81
CA PHE A 141 6.85 -12.40 -21.15
C PHE A 141 7.33 -13.84 -20.99
N GLY A 142 6.57 -14.67 -20.28
CA GLY A 142 6.86 -16.07 -20.02
C GLY A 142 7.62 -16.33 -18.72
N TYR A 143 7.56 -15.43 -17.73
CA TYR A 143 8.05 -15.64 -16.37
C TYR A 143 6.98 -16.29 -15.50
N GLU A 144 7.38 -17.25 -14.66
CA GLU A 144 6.50 -17.77 -13.59
C GLU A 144 6.46 -16.84 -12.36
N LEU A 145 5.35 -16.12 -12.21
CA LEU A 145 5.06 -15.30 -11.05
C LEU A 145 4.49 -16.15 -9.91
N ALA A 146 5.02 -15.98 -8.70
CA ALA A 146 4.44 -16.51 -7.48
C ALA A 146 3.22 -15.67 -7.09
N ALA A 147 2.13 -16.33 -6.72
CA ALA A 147 0.92 -15.68 -6.27
C ALA A 147 0.28 -16.43 -5.09
N THR A 148 -0.36 -15.68 -4.20
CA THR A 148 -1.17 -16.23 -3.11
C THR A 148 -2.57 -15.64 -3.15
N LEU A 149 -3.54 -16.55 -3.25
CA LEU A 149 -4.96 -16.24 -3.26
C LEU A 149 -5.57 -16.44 -1.87
N PHE A 150 -6.17 -15.42 -1.29
CA PHE A 150 -6.87 -15.43 -0.02
C PHE A 150 -8.37 -15.45 -0.26
N VAL A 151 -9.00 -16.56 0.13
CA VAL A 151 -10.45 -16.74 0.02
C VAL A 151 -11.07 -16.70 1.41
N PRO A 152 -12.05 -15.81 1.65
CA PRO A 152 -12.77 -15.77 2.91
C PRO A 152 -13.46 -17.09 3.24
N GLY A 153 -13.43 -17.52 4.51
CA GLY A 153 -14.02 -18.78 4.95
C GLY A 153 -15.54 -18.85 4.75
N GLU A 154 -16.23 -17.72 4.69
CA GLU A 154 -17.65 -17.61 4.37
C GLU A 154 -17.97 -17.91 2.90
N ALA A 155 -17.02 -17.76 1.97
CA ALA A 155 -17.22 -18.08 0.56
C ALA A 155 -17.61 -19.56 0.36
N ARG A 156 -17.11 -20.45 1.24
CA ARG A 156 -17.45 -21.88 1.24
C ARG A 156 -18.83 -22.18 1.82
N ARG A 157 -19.39 -21.25 2.61
CA ARG A 157 -20.65 -21.43 3.35
C ARG A 157 -21.86 -20.89 2.60
N ALA A 158 -21.66 -20.07 1.58
CA ALA A 158 -22.73 -19.46 0.78
C ALA A 158 -22.59 -19.76 -0.72
N PRO A 159 -22.85 -21.00 -1.18
CA PRO A 159 -22.81 -21.35 -2.59
C PRO A 159 -23.73 -20.44 -3.43
N GLY A 160 -23.18 -19.82 -4.47
CA GLY A 160 -23.91 -18.91 -5.37
C GLY A 160 -23.80 -17.43 -5.02
N HIS A 161 -23.28 -17.08 -3.85
CA HIS A 161 -22.93 -15.69 -3.54
C HIS A 161 -21.53 -15.37 -4.07
N ARG A 162 -21.43 -14.44 -5.01
CA ARG A 162 -20.14 -14.00 -5.55
C ARG A 162 -19.60 -12.81 -4.76
N LEU A 163 -18.33 -12.87 -4.43
CA LEU A 163 -17.62 -11.87 -3.63
C LEU A 163 -16.83 -10.93 -4.54
N PRO A 164 -16.68 -9.65 -4.16
CA PRO A 164 -15.72 -8.78 -4.84
C PRO A 164 -14.30 -9.32 -4.67
N GLY A 165 -13.37 -8.84 -5.49
CA GLY A 165 -11.96 -9.20 -5.33
C GLY A 165 -11.00 -8.02 -5.44
N VAL A 166 -9.79 -8.20 -4.93
CA VAL A 166 -8.70 -7.22 -5.01
C VAL A 166 -7.42 -7.90 -5.44
N VAL A 167 -6.69 -7.30 -6.37
CA VAL A 167 -5.30 -7.67 -6.67
C VAL A 167 -4.37 -6.71 -5.93
N ILE A 168 -3.34 -7.23 -5.27
CA ILE A 168 -2.32 -6.47 -4.55
C ILE A 168 -0.98 -6.65 -5.26
N ALA A 169 -0.41 -5.54 -5.73
CA ALA A 169 0.90 -5.44 -6.33
C ALA A 169 1.96 -5.05 -5.28
N ASP A 170 3.03 -5.82 -5.20
CA ASP A 170 4.01 -5.70 -4.13
C ASP A 170 5.01 -4.54 -4.31
N GLY A 171 5.78 -4.23 -3.26
CA GLY A 171 6.85 -3.24 -3.29
C GLY A 171 8.13 -3.73 -3.97
N ALA A 172 9.05 -2.80 -4.26
CA ALA A 172 10.37 -3.12 -4.81
C ALA A 172 11.20 -3.96 -3.86
N GLN A 173 11.78 -5.07 -4.35
CA GLN A 173 12.56 -6.05 -3.57
C GLN A 173 11.80 -6.71 -2.42
N ALA A 174 10.49 -6.44 -2.30
CA ALA A 174 9.63 -7.03 -1.30
C ALA A 174 9.21 -8.45 -1.71
N SER A 175 8.37 -9.04 -0.88
CA SER A 175 7.81 -10.37 -1.09
C SER A 175 6.37 -10.38 -0.59
N MET A 176 5.44 -11.05 -1.26
CA MET A 176 3.99 -11.06 -0.94
C MET A 176 3.64 -11.08 0.55
N GLN A 177 4.37 -11.88 1.34
CA GLN A 177 4.13 -11.97 2.78
C GLN A 177 4.27 -10.63 3.53
N THR A 178 4.96 -9.64 2.97
CA THR A 178 5.05 -8.28 3.54
C THR A 178 3.74 -7.48 3.44
N PHE A 179 2.77 -7.98 2.68
CA PHE A 179 1.49 -7.33 2.41
C PHE A 179 0.29 -8.18 2.82
N TYR A 180 0.49 -9.39 3.35
CA TYR A 180 -0.60 -10.27 3.82
C TYR A 180 -1.50 -9.64 4.89
N MET A 181 -1.03 -8.61 5.60
CA MET A 181 -1.91 -7.86 6.51
C MET A 181 -3.12 -7.26 5.77
N TYR A 182 -2.95 -6.74 4.55
CA TYR A 182 -4.06 -6.23 3.74
C TYR A 182 -4.91 -7.38 3.24
N ALA A 183 -4.28 -8.44 2.72
CA ALA A 183 -5.01 -9.57 2.16
C ALA A 183 -5.93 -10.23 3.19
N MET A 184 -5.43 -10.46 4.41
CA MET A 184 -6.20 -11.07 5.49
C MET A 184 -7.27 -10.13 6.05
N THR A 185 -6.99 -8.82 6.13
CA THR A 185 -7.98 -7.83 6.59
C THR A 185 -9.12 -7.68 5.57
N LEU A 186 -8.79 -7.56 4.28
CA LEU A 186 -9.80 -7.51 3.20
C LEU A 186 -10.60 -8.82 3.11
N ALA A 187 -9.96 -9.96 3.35
CA ALA A 187 -10.67 -11.24 3.39
C ALA A 187 -11.66 -11.33 4.57
N GLU A 188 -11.35 -10.75 5.74
CA GLU A 188 -12.32 -10.63 6.84
C GLU A 188 -13.55 -9.81 6.43
N GLU A 189 -13.39 -8.85 5.52
CA GLU A 189 -14.49 -8.04 4.95
C GLU A 189 -15.26 -8.75 3.82
N GLY A 190 -14.96 -10.02 3.54
CA GLY A 190 -15.61 -10.81 2.49
C GLY A 190 -15.11 -10.51 1.08
N ILE A 191 -13.84 -10.13 0.93
CA ILE A 191 -13.19 -9.83 -0.35
C ILE A 191 -12.18 -10.92 -0.68
N VAL A 192 -12.21 -11.45 -1.91
CA VAL A 192 -11.18 -12.40 -2.39
C VAL A 192 -9.93 -11.61 -2.77
N VAL A 193 -8.75 -11.99 -2.30
CA VAL A 193 -7.53 -11.21 -2.54
C VAL A 193 -6.48 -12.04 -3.26
N LEU A 194 -5.84 -11.48 -4.28
CA LEU A 194 -4.66 -12.04 -4.92
C LEU A 194 -3.47 -11.12 -4.63
N SER A 195 -2.43 -11.62 -3.97
CA SER A 195 -1.12 -10.95 -3.88
C SER A 195 -0.12 -11.71 -4.75
N PHE A 196 0.83 -11.01 -5.36
CA PHE A 196 1.81 -11.62 -6.25
C PHE A 196 3.15 -10.88 -6.23
N ASP A 197 4.20 -11.66 -6.45
CA ASP A 197 5.55 -11.14 -6.64
C ASP A 197 5.81 -10.86 -8.12
N PHE A 198 6.43 -9.72 -8.43
CA PHE A 198 6.96 -9.44 -9.76
C PHE A 198 8.14 -10.37 -10.10
N ALA A 199 8.37 -10.65 -11.39
CA ALA A 199 9.55 -11.42 -11.79
C ALA A 199 10.83 -10.74 -11.31
N GLY A 200 11.83 -11.55 -10.94
CA GLY A 200 13.11 -11.09 -10.41
C GLY A 200 13.10 -10.70 -8.93
N GLN A 201 11.97 -10.80 -8.21
CA GLN A 201 11.90 -10.59 -6.76
C GLN A 201 11.04 -11.65 -6.04
N GLY A 202 11.12 -11.64 -4.71
CA GLY A 202 10.34 -12.53 -3.84
C GLY A 202 10.53 -14.02 -4.17
N GLN A 203 9.43 -14.70 -4.42
CA GLN A 203 9.37 -16.11 -4.82
C GLN A 203 9.10 -16.32 -6.32
N SER A 204 8.95 -15.26 -7.11
CA SER A 204 8.82 -15.34 -8.57
C SER A 204 10.13 -15.72 -9.25
N GLU A 205 10.02 -16.23 -10.48
CA GLU A 205 11.18 -16.57 -11.30
C GLU A 205 12.09 -15.35 -11.53
N ASP A 206 13.40 -15.54 -11.44
CA ASP A 206 14.40 -14.56 -11.84
C ASP A 206 15.04 -15.01 -13.16
N GLY A 207 14.90 -14.19 -14.21
CA GLY A 207 15.45 -14.43 -15.54
C GLY A 207 16.98 -14.40 -15.64
N GLY A 208 17.68 -14.23 -14.51
CA GLY A 208 19.15 -14.19 -14.42
C GLY A 208 19.75 -12.81 -14.71
N THR A 209 18.90 -11.80 -14.92
CA THR A 209 19.28 -10.39 -15.06
C THR A 209 19.19 -9.63 -13.73
N GLY A 210 18.43 -10.15 -12.76
CA GLY A 210 18.24 -9.58 -11.44
C GLY A 210 17.26 -8.39 -11.42
N PHE A 211 16.57 -8.23 -10.28
CA PHE A 211 15.54 -7.20 -10.05
C PHE A 211 15.85 -5.82 -10.65
N PHE A 212 17.03 -5.26 -10.34
CA PHE A 212 17.37 -3.89 -10.77
C PHE A 212 17.66 -3.77 -12.25
N HIS A 213 18.11 -4.81 -12.94
CA HIS A 213 18.30 -4.73 -14.39
C HIS A 213 16.96 -4.61 -15.10
N ASP A 214 15.96 -5.35 -14.62
CA ASP A 214 14.63 -5.35 -15.22
C ASP A 214 13.80 -4.13 -14.80
N PHE A 215 14.05 -3.62 -13.59
CA PHE A 215 13.48 -2.37 -13.09
C PHE A 215 14.13 -1.12 -13.70
N GLN A 216 15.45 -1.09 -13.90
CA GLN A 216 16.18 0.08 -14.43
C GLN A 216 16.34 0.08 -15.95
N GLY A 217 16.35 -1.09 -16.60
CA GLY A 217 16.56 -1.26 -18.04
C GLY A 217 15.44 -0.71 -18.93
N GLY A 218 14.26 -0.42 -18.35
CA GLY A 218 13.15 0.26 -19.02
C GLY A 218 13.19 1.78 -18.93
N GLY A 219 14.19 2.35 -18.24
CA GLY A 219 14.22 3.77 -17.91
C GLY A 219 13.20 4.09 -16.82
N VAL A 220 13.64 4.24 -15.58
CA VAL A 220 12.86 4.89 -14.50
C VAL A 220 12.74 6.42 -14.75
N GLY A 221 12.93 6.85 -15.99
CA GLY A 221 12.96 8.24 -16.39
C GLY A 221 11.55 8.71 -16.68
N GLY A 222 10.92 9.32 -15.67
CA GLY A 222 10.05 10.47 -15.88
C GLY A 222 8.74 10.29 -16.63
N ASP A 223 8.40 9.11 -17.12
CA ASP A 223 7.10 8.83 -17.73
C ASP A 223 6.72 7.41 -17.35
N CYS A 224 5.43 7.14 -17.11
CA CYS A 224 4.92 5.78 -16.91
C CYS A 224 4.94 4.99 -18.24
N HIS A 225 6.09 4.98 -18.93
CA HIS A 225 6.37 4.03 -20.00
C HIS A 225 6.25 2.63 -19.40
N PRO A 226 5.52 1.71 -20.06
CA PRO A 226 5.21 0.42 -19.46
C PRO A 226 6.49 -0.39 -19.24
N THR A 227 6.94 -0.39 -17.99
CA THR A 227 7.94 -1.31 -17.49
C THR A 227 7.28 -2.67 -17.27
N ARG A 228 8.09 -3.74 -17.16
CA ARG A 228 7.59 -5.10 -16.93
C ARG A 228 6.60 -5.17 -15.74
N PRO A 229 6.87 -4.56 -14.56
CA PRO A 229 5.92 -4.58 -13.44
C PRO A 229 4.53 -4.01 -13.76
N CYS A 230 4.44 -2.97 -14.58
CA CYS A 230 3.13 -2.44 -14.99
C CYS A 230 2.34 -3.49 -15.78
N MET A 231 3.00 -4.13 -16.75
CA MET A 231 2.39 -5.16 -17.60
C MET A 231 2.07 -6.45 -16.81
N GLU A 232 2.95 -6.87 -15.89
CA GLU A 232 2.70 -7.98 -14.95
C GLU A 232 1.46 -7.70 -14.09
N THR A 233 1.28 -6.47 -13.61
CA THR A 233 0.06 -6.08 -12.87
C THR A 233 -1.18 -6.24 -13.74
N GLU A 234 -1.15 -5.76 -14.98
CA GLU A 234 -2.28 -5.94 -15.90
C GLU A 234 -2.60 -7.42 -16.16
N ASP A 235 -1.56 -8.25 -16.32
CA ASP A 235 -1.69 -9.68 -16.53
C ASP A 235 -2.26 -10.42 -15.32
N MET A 236 -1.83 -10.08 -14.10
CA MET A 236 -2.41 -10.67 -12.90
C MET A 236 -3.88 -10.30 -12.75
N VAL A 237 -4.30 -9.07 -13.10
CA VAL A 237 -5.73 -8.74 -13.14
C VAL A 237 -6.46 -9.52 -14.26
N ARG A 238 -5.85 -9.70 -15.44
CA ARG A 238 -6.43 -10.53 -16.51
C ARG A 238 -6.64 -11.96 -16.03
N TRP A 239 -5.63 -12.60 -15.46
CA TRP A 239 -5.72 -13.96 -14.92
C TRP A 239 -6.78 -14.07 -13.82
N PHE A 240 -6.77 -13.15 -12.85
CA PHE A 240 -7.72 -13.12 -11.73
C PHE A 240 -9.17 -12.95 -12.19
N THR A 241 -9.40 -12.23 -13.29
CA THR A 241 -10.74 -12.06 -13.88
C THR A 241 -11.12 -13.12 -14.91
N GLY A 242 -10.25 -14.10 -15.14
CA GLY A 242 -10.43 -15.17 -16.12
C GLY A 242 -10.21 -14.74 -17.57
N ALA A 243 -9.67 -13.53 -17.79
CA ALA A 243 -9.22 -13.07 -19.09
C ALA A 243 -7.88 -13.73 -19.46
N PRO A 244 -7.62 -13.99 -20.76
CA PRO A 244 -6.40 -14.64 -21.18
C PRO A 244 -5.18 -13.72 -21.10
N ILE A 245 -4.06 -14.25 -20.61
CA ILE A 245 -2.72 -13.70 -20.82
C ILE A 245 -2.22 -14.24 -22.17
N VAL A 246 -1.72 -13.36 -23.03
CA VAL A 246 -1.29 -13.70 -24.39
C VAL A 246 0.17 -13.35 -24.49
N ARG A 247 0.98 -14.30 -24.95
CA ARG A 247 2.42 -14.17 -25.03
C ARG A 247 2.85 -13.02 -25.94
N ASN A 248 3.75 -12.18 -25.45
CA ASN A 248 4.35 -11.06 -26.17
C ASN A 248 5.77 -11.41 -26.63
N VAL A 249 5.86 -12.03 -27.81
CA VAL A 249 7.13 -12.50 -28.40
C VAL A 249 8.03 -11.38 -28.94
N SER A 250 7.55 -10.13 -28.94
CA SER A 250 8.26 -8.94 -29.44
C SER A 250 8.96 -8.14 -28.35
N GLY A 251 8.74 -8.45 -27.07
CA GLY A 251 9.29 -7.70 -25.95
C GLY A 251 10.77 -8.00 -25.70
N PRO A 252 11.64 -6.98 -25.49
CA PRO A 252 13.06 -7.18 -25.15
C PRO A 252 13.29 -7.81 -23.76
N GLN A 253 12.22 -8.06 -23.00
CA GLN A 253 12.23 -8.50 -21.61
C GLN A 253 11.91 -10.00 -21.42
N SER A 254 11.70 -10.77 -22.50
CA SER A 254 11.46 -12.21 -22.40
C SER A 254 12.67 -12.98 -21.84
N PRO A 255 12.48 -14.08 -21.09
CA PRO A 255 13.58 -14.93 -20.63
C PRO A 255 14.43 -15.42 -21.81
N THR A 256 15.76 -15.29 -21.72
CA THR A 256 16.69 -15.64 -22.81
C THR A 256 16.69 -17.13 -23.16
N ARG A 257 16.20 -18.00 -22.26
CA ARG A 257 15.89 -19.43 -22.47
C ARG A 257 14.75 -19.87 -21.56
N GLY A 258 13.93 -20.82 -22.01
CA GLY A 258 12.98 -21.52 -21.13
C GLY A 258 11.65 -20.82 -20.87
N ALA A 259 11.33 -19.72 -21.56
CA ALA A 259 10.08 -18.98 -21.37
C ALA A 259 8.84 -19.89 -21.38
N HIS A 260 8.04 -19.75 -20.33
CA HIS A 260 6.81 -20.50 -20.12
C HIS A 260 5.70 -19.98 -21.05
N ASP A 261 4.73 -20.83 -21.38
CA ASP A 261 3.59 -20.44 -22.21
C ASP A 261 2.40 -20.01 -21.34
N PRO A 262 2.00 -18.72 -21.36
CA PRO A 262 0.86 -18.24 -20.56
C PRO A 262 -0.48 -18.89 -20.95
N ALA A 263 -0.58 -19.54 -22.12
CA ALA A 263 -1.76 -20.32 -22.48
C ALA A 263 -1.94 -21.58 -21.62
N LEU A 264 -0.89 -22.02 -20.91
CA LEU A 264 -0.90 -23.17 -20.01
C LEU A 264 -1.25 -22.81 -18.56
N ASN A 265 -1.52 -21.53 -18.28
CA ASN A 265 -1.91 -21.09 -16.94
C ASN A 265 -3.13 -21.88 -16.42
N PRO A 266 -3.09 -22.35 -15.16
CA PRO A 266 -4.29 -22.87 -14.52
C PRO A 266 -5.33 -21.75 -14.44
N ARG A 267 -6.62 -22.10 -14.49
CA ARG A 267 -7.67 -21.11 -14.19
C ARG A 267 -7.63 -20.77 -12.71
N ASP A 268 -7.93 -19.51 -12.38
CA ASP A 268 -8.07 -19.09 -10.99
C ASP A 268 -9.13 -19.97 -10.27
N PRO A 269 -8.74 -20.69 -9.20
CA PRO A 269 -9.65 -21.57 -8.47
C PRO A 269 -10.79 -20.79 -7.79
N ALA A 270 -10.65 -19.48 -7.55
CA ALA A 270 -11.72 -18.64 -7.01
C ALA A 270 -12.71 -18.08 -8.05
N LEU A 271 -12.53 -18.30 -9.35
CA LEU A 271 -13.46 -17.77 -10.38
C LEU A 271 -14.93 -18.14 -10.15
N GLY A 272 -15.19 -19.28 -9.51
CA GLY A 272 -16.54 -19.72 -9.16
C GLY A 272 -17.21 -18.87 -8.07
N VAL A 273 -16.43 -18.25 -7.19
CA VAL A 273 -16.88 -17.40 -6.09
C VAL A 273 -16.58 -15.92 -6.31
N LEU A 274 -15.80 -15.57 -7.33
CA LEU A 274 -15.44 -14.18 -7.66
C LEU A 274 -16.52 -13.49 -8.51
N ASP A 275 -16.84 -12.26 -8.15
CA ASP A 275 -17.59 -11.31 -8.96
C ASP A 275 -16.62 -10.45 -9.75
N THR A 276 -16.35 -10.85 -10.99
CA THR A 276 -15.39 -10.16 -11.87
C THR A 276 -15.85 -8.77 -12.30
N SER A 277 -17.07 -8.33 -11.94
CA SER A 277 -17.53 -6.96 -12.16
C SER A 277 -17.18 -6.00 -11.03
N ARG A 278 -16.70 -6.53 -9.89
CA ARG A 278 -16.36 -5.80 -8.66
C ARG A 278 -14.93 -6.10 -8.21
N ILE A 279 -13.99 -5.68 -9.05
CA ILE A 279 -12.55 -5.86 -8.83
C ILE A 279 -11.92 -4.54 -8.39
N GLY A 280 -11.12 -4.57 -7.32
CA GLY A 280 -10.25 -3.49 -6.91
C GLY A 280 -8.78 -3.81 -7.17
N LEU A 281 -7.94 -2.78 -7.04
CA LEU A 281 -6.50 -2.89 -7.18
C LEU A 281 -5.81 -2.16 -6.03
N ALA A 282 -4.76 -2.73 -5.46
CA ALA A 282 -3.93 -2.04 -4.49
C ALA A 282 -2.45 -2.31 -4.77
N GLY A 283 -1.56 -1.46 -4.26
CA GLY A 283 -0.14 -1.75 -4.34
C GLY A 283 0.73 -0.76 -3.61
N GLN A 284 1.93 -1.22 -3.23
CA GLN A 284 2.88 -0.45 -2.43
C GLN A 284 4.13 -0.04 -3.21
N SER A 285 4.61 1.20 -3.05
CA SER A 285 5.82 1.71 -3.70
C SER A 285 5.79 1.45 -5.20
N MET A 286 6.69 0.63 -5.72
CA MET A 286 6.66 0.14 -7.09
C MET A 286 5.27 -0.39 -7.51
N GLY A 287 4.60 -1.21 -6.69
CA GLY A 287 3.23 -1.65 -6.93
C GLY A 287 2.21 -0.51 -6.90
N GLY A 288 2.42 0.55 -6.12
CA GLY A 288 1.62 1.78 -6.18
C GLY A 288 1.77 2.49 -7.53
N LEU A 289 2.99 2.51 -8.09
CA LEU A 289 3.24 3.03 -9.44
C LEU A 289 2.53 2.18 -10.50
N THR A 290 2.51 0.85 -10.37
CA THR A 290 1.77 -0.01 -11.30
C THR A 290 0.25 0.18 -11.17
N VAL A 291 -0.27 0.46 -9.98
CA VAL A 291 -1.67 0.90 -9.79
C VAL A 291 -1.94 2.21 -10.52
N SER A 292 -1.12 3.24 -10.32
CA SER A 292 -1.23 4.51 -11.05
C SER A 292 -1.20 4.31 -12.58
N ASN A 293 -0.32 3.44 -13.08
CA ASN A 293 -0.23 3.08 -14.49
C ASN A 293 -1.52 2.40 -14.99
N TYR A 294 -2.01 1.40 -14.27
CA TYR A 294 -3.26 0.71 -14.60
C TYR A 294 -4.41 1.71 -14.71
N LEU A 295 -4.52 2.62 -13.73
CA LEU A 295 -5.53 3.67 -13.71
C LEU A 295 -5.39 4.65 -14.88
N TRP A 296 -4.17 4.99 -15.31
CA TRP A 296 -3.93 5.83 -16.48
C TRP A 296 -4.52 5.22 -17.76
N TYR A 297 -4.38 3.92 -17.95
CA TYR A 297 -4.85 3.18 -19.13
C TYR A 297 -6.34 2.81 -19.08
N LEU A 298 -6.90 2.68 -17.87
CA LEU A 298 -8.28 2.26 -17.61
C LEU A 298 -9.35 2.97 -18.45
N PRO A 299 -9.36 4.31 -18.63
CA PRO A 299 -10.40 5.00 -19.42
C PRO A 299 -10.45 4.56 -20.89
N SER A 300 -9.33 4.11 -21.45
CA SER A 300 -9.26 3.65 -22.84
C SER A 300 -9.79 2.23 -23.02
N GLY A 301 -9.95 1.48 -21.93
CA GLY A 301 -10.26 0.05 -21.93
C GLY A 301 -9.14 -0.83 -22.49
N ARG A 302 -7.95 -0.27 -22.69
CA ARG A 302 -6.78 -0.98 -23.23
C ARG A 302 -5.56 -0.72 -22.37
N GLY A 303 -4.84 -1.80 -22.07
CA GLY A 303 -3.60 -1.76 -21.31
C GLY A 303 -2.46 -1.15 -22.10
N ALA A 304 -1.31 -1.05 -21.46
CA ALA A 304 -0.12 -0.51 -22.08
C ALA A 304 0.41 -1.40 -23.24
N ASP A 305 0.07 -2.69 -23.21
CA ASP A 305 0.26 -3.67 -24.28
C ASP A 305 -0.75 -3.54 -25.45
N GLY A 306 -1.72 -2.62 -25.34
CA GLY A 306 -2.79 -2.37 -26.31
C GLY A 306 -3.93 -3.39 -26.29
N ARG A 307 -3.87 -4.41 -25.41
CA ARG A 307 -4.92 -5.44 -25.25
C ARG A 307 -6.04 -4.95 -24.34
N PRO A 308 -7.22 -5.60 -24.34
CA PRO A 308 -8.29 -5.26 -23.42
C PRO A 308 -7.82 -5.31 -21.96
N LEU A 309 -8.05 -4.21 -21.24
CA LEU A 309 -7.75 -4.10 -19.82
C LEU A 309 -9.01 -4.42 -19.01
N PRO A 310 -8.98 -5.39 -18.07
CA PRO A 310 -10.12 -5.66 -17.21
C PRO A 310 -10.57 -4.41 -16.46
N ALA A 311 -11.88 -4.21 -16.34
CA ALA A 311 -12.40 -3.08 -15.57
C ALA A 311 -12.17 -3.30 -14.07
N VAL A 312 -11.66 -2.28 -13.39
CA VAL A 312 -11.63 -2.20 -11.92
C VAL A 312 -12.66 -1.17 -11.44
N ARG A 313 -12.95 -1.16 -10.14
CA ARG A 313 -14.01 -0.35 -9.50
C ARG A 313 -13.53 0.52 -8.35
N ALA A 314 -12.35 0.23 -7.80
CA ALA A 314 -11.71 1.03 -6.77
C ALA A 314 -10.21 0.73 -6.75
N ALA A 315 -9.41 1.68 -6.30
CA ALA A 315 -7.98 1.52 -6.15
C ALA A 315 -7.46 2.11 -4.84
N VAL A 316 -6.38 1.51 -4.32
CA VAL A 316 -5.60 1.99 -3.17
C VAL A 316 -4.12 2.00 -3.52
N GLY A 317 -3.53 3.18 -3.64
CA GLY A 317 -2.09 3.36 -3.81
C GLY A 317 -1.44 3.57 -2.44
N LEU A 318 -0.33 2.90 -2.19
CA LEU A 318 0.35 2.90 -0.90
C LEU A 318 1.80 3.36 -1.09
N SER A 319 2.14 4.58 -0.66
CA SER A 319 3.51 5.10 -0.70
C SER A 319 4.21 4.91 -2.05
N GLY A 320 3.56 5.30 -3.16
CA GLY A 320 4.10 5.13 -4.51
C GLY A 320 3.13 5.65 -5.56
N PHE A 321 3.40 6.83 -6.11
CA PHE A 321 2.46 7.57 -6.95
C PHE A 321 3.13 8.13 -8.20
N ALA A 322 2.44 7.96 -9.32
CA ALA A 322 2.75 8.53 -10.63
C ALA A 322 1.44 9.07 -11.26
N PRO A 323 1.52 9.82 -12.38
CA PRO A 323 0.33 10.27 -13.10
C PRO A 323 -0.68 9.15 -13.36
N ALA A 324 -1.95 9.41 -13.08
CA ALA A 324 -3.05 8.44 -13.12
C ALA A 324 -4.34 9.09 -13.66
N SER A 325 -5.42 8.31 -13.72
CA SER A 325 -6.77 8.82 -13.94
C SER A 325 -7.65 8.42 -12.76
N ALA A 326 -8.49 9.35 -12.29
CA ALA A 326 -9.50 9.09 -11.27
C ALA A 326 -10.81 8.59 -11.93
N ALA A 327 -10.72 7.66 -12.88
CA ALA A 327 -11.91 7.07 -13.53
C ALA A 327 -12.74 6.19 -12.58
N VAL A 328 -12.10 5.74 -11.50
CA VAL A 328 -12.70 5.00 -10.39
C VAL A 328 -12.26 5.64 -9.08
N PRO A 329 -12.97 5.40 -7.96
CA PRO A 329 -12.53 5.79 -6.63
C PRO A 329 -11.06 5.40 -6.36
N TYR A 330 -10.22 6.38 -6.02
CA TYR A 330 -8.79 6.17 -5.74
C TYR A 330 -8.36 6.77 -4.39
N GLN A 331 -7.90 5.90 -3.48
CA GLN A 331 -7.28 6.28 -2.22
C GLN A 331 -5.75 6.28 -2.36
N MET A 332 -5.10 7.30 -1.82
CA MET A 332 -3.65 7.46 -1.76
C MET A 332 -3.22 7.48 -0.29
N GLN A 333 -2.45 6.50 0.15
CA GLN A 333 -1.88 6.49 1.50
C GLN A 333 -0.37 6.79 1.48
N THR A 334 0.07 7.68 2.35
CA THR A 334 1.48 8.07 2.56
C THR A 334 1.71 8.38 4.03
N ALA A 335 2.88 8.87 4.42
CA ALA A 335 3.20 9.17 5.80
C ALA A 335 4.08 10.41 5.98
N ASP A 336 4.08 11.00 7.17
CA ASP A 336 4.74 12.29 7.46
C ASP A 336 6.23 12.37 7.05
N LEU A 337 6.96 11.28 7.20
CA LEU A 337 8.41 11.18 6.98
C LEU A 337 8.75 10.15 5.89
N ASP A 338 7.78 9.83 5.02
CA ASP A 338 8.01 9.03 3.83
C ASP A 338 8.92 9.79 2.83
N ILE A 339 9.50 9.07 1.88
CA ILE A 339 10.55 9.55 0.98
C ILE A 339 10.02 10.76 0.20
N PRO A 340 10.56 11.96 0.45
CA PRO A 340 10.02 13.17 -0.15
C PRO A 340 10.35 13.18 -1.64
N GLY A 341 9.36 12.96 -2.49
CA GLY A 341 9.39 13.49 -3.85
C GLY A 341 8.95 14.95 -3.78
N ARG A 342 9.86 15.89 -4.06
CA ARG A 342 9.45 17.25 -4.38
C ARG A 342 9.84 17.61 -5.80
N ASP A 343 8.89 18.32 -6.39
CA ASP A 343 8.85 19.04 -7.66
C ASP A 343 8.59 18.14 -8.87
N ALA A 344 7.47 18.41 -9.53
CA ALA A 344 6.95 17.83 -10.77
C ALA A 344 7.88 18.07 -11.97
N HIS A 345 9.12 17.57 -11.84
CA HIS A 345 10.23 17.42 -12.78
C HIS A 345 11.55 17.75 -12.05
N ASN A 346 12.09 16.79 -11.29
CA ASN A 346 13.45 16.88 -10.73
C ASN A 346 14.54 16.42 -11.74
N GLY A 347 14.17 16.27 -13.02
CA GLY A 347 15.08 15.85 -14.09
C GLY A 347 15.56 14.40 -13.98
N PHE A 348 14.99 13.59 -13.06
CA PHE A 348 15.32 12.18 -12.89
C PHE A 348 14.12 11.25 -12.63
N VAL A 349 12.99 11.70 -12.05
CA VAL A 349 11.80 10.86 -11.73
C VAL A 349 10.50 11.70 -11.59
N ASP A 350 9.41 11.25 -12.22
CA ASP A 350 8.02 11.79 -12.12
C ASP A 350 7.16 10.93 -11.17
N SER A 351 7.73 10.49 -10.05
CA SER A 351 7.03 9.72 -9.03
C SER A 351 7.37 10.19 -7.62
N THR A 352 6.52 9.84 -6.65
CA THR A 352 6.69 10.22 -5.24
C THR A 352 6.06 9.22 -4.30
N ASP A 353 6.63 9.11 -3.10
CA ASP A 353 6.09 8.30 -2.01
C ASP A 353 5.67 9.20 -0.83
N GLY A 354 6.19 10.44 -0.78
CA GLY A 354 6.07 11.36 0.35
C GLY A 354 4.81 12.23 0.34
N PRO A 355 4.48 12.87 1.48
CA PRO A 355 3.19 13.52 1.68
C PRO A 355 3.03 14.77 0.83
N THR A 356 4.10 15.54 0.63
CA THR A 356 4.04 16.74 -0.21
C THR A 356 3.85 16.41 -1.69
N GLY A 357 4.56 15.43 -2.23
CA GLY A 357 4.39 15.02 -3.63
C GLY A 357 3.05 14.32 -3.86
N THR A 358 2.64 13.44 -2.94
CA THR A 358 1.35 12.75 -3.02
C THR A 358 0.19 13.75 -3.00
N LYS A 359 0.26 14.78 -2.14
CA LYS A 359 -0.71 15.89 -2.14
C LYS A 359 -0.76 16.63 -3.47
N ALA A 360 0.40 16.88 -4.09
CA ALA A 360 0.45 17.53 -5.40
C ALA A 360 -0.27 16.69 -6.48
N TYR A 361 -0.07 15.36 -6.51
CA TYR A 361 -0.80 14.48 -7.42
C TYR A 361 -2.30 14.38 -7.11
N TYR A 362 -2.67 14.31 -5.83
CA TYR A 362 -4.06 14.36 -5.40
C TYR A 362 -4.75 15.63 -5.92
N ASP A 363 -4.11 16.78 -5.77
CA ASP A 363 -4.62 18.06 -6.27
C ASP A 363 -4.65 18.15 -7.79
N GLU A 364 -3.64 17.61 -8.47
CA GLU A 364 -3.59 17.55 -9.93
C GLU A 364 -4.77 16.73 -10.48
N LEU A 365 -5.01 15.55 -9.90
CA LEU A 365 -6.18 14.75 -10.23
C LEU A 365 -7.46 15.53 -9.94
N ARG A 366 -7.59 16.13 -8.76
CA ARG A 366 -8.81 16.88 -8.40
C ARG A 366 -9.09 18.07 -9.30
N GLN A 367 -8.07 18.85 -9.68
CA GLN A 367 -8.23 20.11 -10.42
C GLN A 367 -8.24 19.92 -11.94
N GLY A 368 -7.42 19.00 -12.45
CA GLY A 368 -7.20 18.80 -13.88
C GLY A 368 -7.68 17.45 -14.42
N GLY A 369 -8.16 16.56 -13.55
CA GLY A 369 -8.14 15.12 -13.79
C GLY A 369 -9.06 14.58 -14.88
N ARG A 370 -8.63 13.43 -15.40
CA ARG A 370 -9.44 12.52 -16.22
C ARG A 370 -10.26 11.63 -15.27
N GLY A 371 -11.59 11.68 -15.33
CA GLY A 371 -12.46 10.78 -14.57
C GLY A 371 -13.47 11.50 -13.69
N GLY A 372 -14.00 10.79 -12.69
CA GLY A 372 -15.05 11.26 -11.78
C GLY A 372 -15.29 10.34 -10.58
N GLY A 373 -14.31 9.51 -10.24
CA GLY A 373 -14.32 8.71 -9.02
C GLY A 373 -13.85 9.53 -7.83
N ALA A 374 -14.37 9.19 -6.64
CA ALA A 374 -13.97 9.81 -5.38
C ALA A 374 -12.46 9.71 -5.16
N LEU A 375 -11.88 10.71 -4.49
CA LEU A 375 -10.48 10.74 -4.14
C LEU A 375 -10.32 10.77 -2.62
N GLU A 376 -9.30 10.10 -2.12
CA GLU A 376 -8.93 10.17 -0.70
C GLU A 376 -7.41 10.22 -0.55
N LEU A 377 -6.93 11.10 0.32
CA LEU A 377 -5.54 11.19 0.73
C LEU A 377 -5.46 10.88 2.23
N ILE A 378 -4.72 9.85 2.59
CA ILE A 378 -4.43 9.47 3.97
C ILE A 378 -2.95 9.72 4.24
N VAL A 379 -2.64 10.51 5.26
CA VAL A 379 -1.26 10.73 5.71
C VAL A 379 -1.12 10.20 7.13
N ILE A 380 -0.28 9.19 7.31
CA ILE A 380 -0.03 8.55 8.61
C ILE A 380 0.90 9.43 9.46
N GLU A 381 0.51 9.67 10.71
CA GLU A 381 1.27 10.44 11.69
C GLU A 381 2.64 9.80 11.95
N SER A 382 3.69 10.60 11.98
CA SER A 382 5.09 10.20 12.26
C SER A 382 5.65 9.12 11.33
N GLY A 383 4.88 8.63 10.37
CA GLY A 383 5.19 7.41 9.64
C GLY A 383 6.25 7.59 8.56
N SER A 384 6.62 6.47 7.95
CA SER A 384 7.57 6.45 6.82
C SER A 384 7.15 5.46 5.75
N HIS A 385 7.98 5.26 4.73
CA HIS A 385 7.73 4.32 3.63
C HIS A 385 7.34 2.90 4.06
N GLY A 386 7.83 2.43 5.20
CA GLY A 386 7.52 1.11 5.73
C GLY A 386 6.12 0.95 6.34
N ASP A 387 5.40 2.05 6.59
CA ASP A 387 4.12 2.06 7.31
C ASP A 387 2.97 1.43 6.52
N THR A 388 3.13 1.34 5.20
CA THR A 388 2.18 0.66 4.31
C THR A 388 2.58 -0.78 3.99
N SER A 389 3.38 -1.39 4.87
CA SER A 389 3.78 -2.80 4.81
C SER A 389 3.84 -3.41 6.20
N ASN A 390 3.81 -4.73 6.33
CA ASN A 390 4.10 -5.41 7.59
C ASN A 390 5.59 -5.74 7.75
N ALA A 391 6.46 -5.19 6.89
CA ALA A 391 7.88 -5.50 6.89
C ALA A 391 8.51 -5.14 8.26
N THR A 392 9.34 -6.05 8.76
CA THR A 392 10.00 -5.94 10.06
C THR A 392 11.45 -5.50 9.91
N ARG A 393 12.14 -6.00 8.87
CA ARG A 393 13.56 -5.75 8.59
C ARG A 393 13.82 -5.59 7.11
N LEU A 394 14.84 -4.82 6.76
CA LEU A 394 15.43 -4.70 5.42
C LEU A 394 16.93 -4.99 5.52
N ASN A 395 17.40 -6.07 4.90
CA ASN A 395 18.79 -6.53 4.95
C ASN A 395 19.35 -6.61 6.38
N GLY A 396 18.52 -7.14 7.30
CA GLY A 396 18.83 -7.29 8.72
C GLY A 396 18.68 -6.03 9.57
N LEU A 397 18.48 -4.85 8.96
CA LEU A 397 18.24 -3.59 9.65
C LEU A 397 16.74 -3.38 9.92
N PRO A 398 16.35 -2.74 11.03
CA PRO A 398 14.96 -2.34 11.26
C PRO A 398 14.39 -1.50 10.11
N VAL A 399 13.21 -1.85 9.61
CA VAL A 399 12.45 -0.97 8.72
C VAL A 399 11.90 0.18 9.57
N PRO A 400 12.19 1.45 9.22
CA PRO A 400 11.56 2.59 9.88
C PRO A 400 10.04 2.47 9.77
N ARG A 401 9.34 2.58 10.89
CA ARG A 401 7.88 2.54 10.93
C ARG A 401 7.32 2.94 12.27
N THR A 402 6.05 3.33 12.31
CA THR A 402 5.30 3.55 13.55
C THR A 402 4.59 2.27 14.03
N THR A 403 4.19 2.26 15.30
CA THR A 403 3.51 1.10 15.93
C THR A 403 2.06 0.97 15.47
N TRP A 404 1.39 2.09 15.18
CA TRP A 404 0.00 2.16 14.74
C TRP A 404 -0.18 1.95 13.23
N ALA A 405 0.88 2.07 12.44
CA ALA A 405 0.85 2.05 10.98
C ALA A 405 -0.03 0.94 10.37
N ASN A 406 0.18 -0.30 10.79
CA ASN A 406 -0.59 -1.44 10.27
C ASN A 406 -2.08 -1.29 10.56
N ALA A 407 -2.46 -0.82 11.75
CA ALA A 407 -3.85 -0.63 12.14
C ALA A 407 -4.50 0.49 11.32
N VAL A 408 -3.84 1.64 11.22
CA VAL A 408 -4.35 2.80 10.47
C VAL A 408 -4.48 2.47 8.98
N SER A 409 -3.40 1.98 8.37
CA SER A 409 -3.33 1.78 6.93
C SER A 409 -4.31 0.71 6.43
N THR A 410 -4.36 -0.45 7.12
CA THR A 410 -5.29 -1.53 6.74
C THR A 410 -6.75 -1.15 6.99
N ALA A 411 -7.06 -0.40 8.05
CA ALA A 411 -8.42 0.06 8.32
C ALA A 411 -8.95 0.98 7.22
N TYR A 412 -8.16 1.96 6.77
CA TYR A 412 -8.56 2.83 5.65
C TYR A 412 -8.67 2.07 4.33
N ALA A 413 -7.74 1.16 4.03
CA ALA A 413 -7.80 0.36 2.80
C ALA A 413 -9.04 -0.55 2.79
N ALA A 414 -9.35 -1.20 3.91
CA ALA A 414 -10.51 -2.07 4.07
C ALA A 414 -11.83 -1.28 3.99
N ALA A 415 -11.90 -0.12 4.64
CA ALA A 415 -13.07 0.76 4.58
C ALA A 415 -13.33 1.27 3.15
N TRP A 416 -12.28 1.68 2.42
CA TRP A 416 -12.38 2.14 1.04
C TRP A 416 -12.88 1.04 0.11
N MET A 417 -12.26 -0.14 0.15
CA MET A 417 -12.67 -1.28 -0.67
C MET A 417 -14.06 -1.79 -0.28
N GLY A 418 -14.39 -1.83 1.02
CA GLY A 418 -15.73 -2.16 1.49
C GLY A 418 -16.81 -1.18 1.00
N CYS A 419 -16.51 0.11 0.98
CA CYS A 419 -17.42 1.13 0.46
C CYS A 419 -17.65 0.95 -1.05
N HIS A 420 -16.58 0.85 -1.83
CA HIS A 420 -16.67 0.95 -3.29
C HIS A 420 -16.85 -0.39 -4.01
N LEU A 421 -16.46 -1.52 -3.42
CA LEU A 421 -16.66 -2.86 -3.98
C LEU A 421 -17.86 -3.61 -3.38
N SER A 422 -18.15 -3.35 -2.11
CA SER A 422 -19.26 -4.03 -1.40
C SER A 422 -20.46 -3.12 -1.13
N SER A 423 -20.38 -1.83 -1.45
CA SER A 423 -21.45 -0.84 -1.20
C SER A 423 -21.91 -0.81 0.26
N ARG A 424 -20.97 -1.04 1.17
CA ARG A 424 -21.22 -1.11 2.61
C ARG A 424 -21.26 0.28 3.23
N GLY A 425 -22.41 0.68 3.74
CA GLY A 425 -22.59 2.03 4.33
C GLY A 425 -21.75 2.28 5.57
N ASP A 426 -21.52 1.24 6.39
CA ASP A 426 -20.59 1.29 7.53
C ASP A 426 -19.15 1.50 7.08
N ALA A 427 -18.73 0.82 6.01
CA ALA A 427 -17.40 0.98 5.42
C ALA A 427 -17.22 2.39 4.81
N CYS A 428 -18.24 2.91 4.11
CA CYS A 428 -18.20 4.29 3.60
C CYS A 428 -18.10 5.34 4.72
N ALA A 429 -18.80 5.13 5.83
CA ALA A 429 -18.69 6.01 6.99
C ALA A 429 -17.31 5.92 7.66
N ALA A 430 -16.74 4.71 7.73
CA ALA A 430 -15.41 4.47 8.29
C ALA A 430 -14.29 5.05 7.42
N ALA A 431 -14.43 5.01 6.09
CA ALA A 431 -13.42 5.50 5.15
C ALA A 431 -13.11 6.99 5.38
N VAL A 432 -14.14 7.78 5.70
CA VAL A 432 -14.00 9.23 5.88
C VAL A 432 -13.96 9.65 7.36
N ALA A 433 -14.01 8.71 8.29
CA ALA A 433 -13.93 8.99 9.72
C ALA A 433 -12.47 9.18 10.14
N PRO A 434 -12.15 10.19 10.97
CA PRO A 434 -10.79 10.36 11.47
C PRO A 434 -10.45 9.24 12.46
N LEU A 435 -9.39 8.49 12.15
CA LEU A 435 -8.74 7.59 13.10
C LEU A 435 -7.66 8.35 13.89
N PRO A 436 -7.35 7.92 15.13
CA PRO A 436 -6.11 8.33 15.79
C PRO A 436 -4.91 8.08 14.87
N HIS A 437 -3.87 8.90 15.02
CA HIS A 437 -2.62 8.78 14.30
C HIS A 437 -2.68 9.01 12.78
N LEU A 438 -3.67 9.77 12.34
CA LEU A 438 -3.54 10.57 11.14
C LEU A 438 -2.66 11.79 11.39
N SER A 439 -1.93 12.21 10.36
CA SER A 439 -0.96 13.30 10.44
C SER A 439 -1.57 14.56 11.02
N ARG A 440 -0.78 15.18 11.90
CA ARG A 440 -1.05 16.49 12.46
C ARG A 440 -0.34 17.61 11.73
N ALA A 441 0.51 17.29 10.76
CA ALA A 441 1.28 18.28 10.00
C ALA A 441 0.82 18.40 8.54
N GLN A 442 0.16 17.38 8.00
CA GLN A 442 -0.43 17.32 6.67
C GLN A 442 -1.89 16.89 6.80
N ALA A 443 -2.78 17.46 5.99
CA ALA A 443 -4.18 17.10 6.04
C ALA A 443 -4.37 15.73 5.38
N SER A 444 -5.13 14.85 6.02
CA SER A 444 -5.82 13.79 5.28
C SER A 444 -7.11 14.36 4.71
N GLU A 445 -7.47 13.97 3.49
CA GLU A 445 -8.51 14.62 2.70
C GLU A 445 -9.40 13.63 1.97
N TYR A 446 -10.64 14.03 1.75
CA TYR A 446 -11.61 13.27 0.98
C TYR A 446 -12.40 14.19 0.05
N ASP A 447 -12.46 13.81 -1.23
CA ASP A 447 -13.30 14.41 -2.24
C ASP A 447 -14.27 13.36 -2.78
N ALA A 448 -15.54 13.47 -2.38
CA ALA A 448 -16.58 12.50 -2.72
C ALA A 448 -16.91 12.45 -4.22
N ASP A 449 -16.75 13.58 -4.91
CA ASP A 449 -17.12 13.68 -6.32
C ASP A 449 -15.89 13.63 -7.24
N GLY A 450 -14.69 13.76 -6.65
CA GLY A 450 -13.43 13.77 -7.37
C GLY A 450 -13.36 14.89 -8.41
N PRO A 451 -12.65 14.68 -9.54
CA PRO A 451 -12.39 15.74 -10.52
C PRO A 451 -13.65 16.30 -11.21
N ALA A 452 -14.74 15.55 -11.20
CA ALA A 452 -15.95 15.87 -11.96
C ALA A 452 -16.98 16.69 -11.15
N GLY A 453 -16.81 16.81 -9.85
CA GLY A 453 -17.82 17.39 -8.98
C GLY A 453 -17.58 18.83 -8.54
N PRO A 454 -18.64 19.50 -8.10
CA PRO A 454 -18.55 20.85 -7.56
C PRO A 454 -18.12 20.88 -6.09
N ALA A 455 -18.09 19.73 -5.39
CA ALA A 455 -17.77 19.69 -3.97
C ALA A 455 -16.30 20.04 -3.72
N PRO A 456 -15.99 20.84 -2.68
CA PRO A 456 -14.61 20.99 -2.26
C PRO A 456 -14.12 19.72 -1.56
N SER A 457 -12.82 19.44 -1.67
CA SER A 457 -12.12 18.47 -0.84
C SER A 457 -12.35 18.80 0.64
N ARG A 458 -12.67 17.80 1.46
CA ARG A 458 -12.92 17.93 2.90
C ARG A 458 -11.75 17.39 3.69
N CYS A 459 -11.42 18.06 4.78
CA CYS A 459 -10.40 17.59 5.70
C CYS A 459 -10.96 16.42 6.52
N ILE A 460 -10.33 15.26 6.45
CA ILE A 460 -10.48 14.20 7.46
C ILE A 460 -9.71 14.62 8.72
N THR A 461 -8.52 15.22 8.54
CA THR A 461 -7.77 15.89 9.62
C THR A 461 -7.35 17.29 9.24
N VAL A 462 -7.41 18.18 10.23
CA VAL A 462 -6.90 19.56 10.11
C VAL A 462 -5.52 19.63 10.77
N PRO A 463 -4.47 19.99 10.01
CA PRO A 463 -3.12 20.12 10.57
C PRO A 463 -3.05 21.18 11.67
N ASP A 464 -2.27 20.90 12.71
CA ASP A 464 -2.00 21.81 13.83
C ASP A 464 -0.54 21.73 14.34
N LYS A 465 0.34 20.97 13.66
CA LYS A 465 1.77 20.81 13.95
C LYS A 465 2.65 21.07 12.74
N ALA A 466 3.95 21.22 13.00
CA ALA A 466 5.00 21.28 11.98
C ALA A 466 5.77 19.95 11.94
N THR A 467 6.11 19.45 10.75
CA THR A 467 6.91 18.21 10.57
C THR A 467 8.28 18.51 9.97
N LEU A 468 9.27 17.64 10.19
CA LEU A 468 10.60 17.77 9.57
C LEU A 468 10.55 17.76 8.04
N GLU A 469 9.59 17.04 7.46
CA GLU A 469 9.41 17.01 6.00
C GLU A 469 9.14 18.41 5.43
N GLN A 470 8.43 19.27 6.17
CA GLN A 470 8.21 20.64 5.73
C GLN A 470 9.49 21.47 5.71
N ALA A 471 10.61 21.02 6.29
CA ALA A 471 11.89 21.76 6.23
C ALA A 471 12.44 21.91 4.80
N TYR A 472 11.96 21.11 3.84
CA TYR A 472 12.21 21.34 2.41
C TYR A 472 11.53 22.62 1.88
N ASP A 473 10.55 23.14 2.62
CA ASP A 473 9.88 24.44 2.42
C ASP A 473 9.98 25.30 3.70
N PRO A 474 11.07 26.07 3.87
CA PRO A 474 11.30 26.83 5.10
C PRO A 474 10.17 27.80 5.47
N ALA A 475 9.42 28.31 4.49
CA ALA A 475 8.29 29.20 4.74
C ALA A 475 7.10 28.43 5.30
N ARG A 476 6.74 27.28 4.70
CA ARG A 476 5.68 26.39 5.20
C ARG A 476 6.00 25.87 6.60
N PHE A 477 7.24 25.44 6.83
CA PHE A 477 7.70 25.00 8.15
C PHE A 477 7.61 26.13 9.19
N ALA A 478 8.12 27.32 8.88
CA ALA A 478 8.05 28.46 9.81
C ALA A 478 6.60 28.85 10.15
N ALA A 479 5.69 28.85 9.17
CA ALA A 479 4.28 29.12 9.40
C ALA A 479 3.64 28.05 10.32
N ALA A 480 3.91 26.77 10.06
CA ALA A 480 3.42 25.67 10.89
C ALA A 480 3.96 25.75 12.34
N VAL A 481 5.26 26.05 12.51
CA VAL A 481 5.87 26.25 13.85
C VAL A 481 5.19 27.39 14.60
N LEU A 482 4.74 28.43 13.91
CA LEU A 482 4.00 29.56 14.48
C LEU A 482 2.50 29.26 14.67
N GLY A 483 2.07 28.00 14.58
CA GLY A 483 0.69 27.57 14.78
C GLY A 483 -0.23 27.90 13.59
N ARG A 484 0.34 28.04 12.39
CA ARG A 484 -0.37 28.38 11.14
C ARG A 484 -0.02 27.41 10.00
N PRO A 485 -0.21 26.09 10.18
CA PRO A 485 0.03 25.14 9.11
C PRO A 485 -0.93 25.38 7.93
N SER A 486 -0.44 25.18 6.72
CA SER A 486 -1.21 25.36 5.49
C SER A 486 -1.98 24.10 5.11
N TYR A 487 -3.25 24.25 4.78
CA TYR A 487 -4.12 23.25 4.18
C TYR A 487 -5.13 23.96 3.26
N ASP A 488 -5.69 23.26 2.29
CA ASP A 488 -6.60 23.78 1.27
C ASP A 488 -7.93 23.00 1.17
N CYS A 489 -8.12 21.99 2.02
CA CYS A 489 -9.40 21.34 2.24
C CYS A 489 -10.36 22.15 3.13
N THR A 490 -11.65 21.81 3.05
CA THR A 490 -12.71 22.36 3.89
C THR A 490 -12.79 21.60 5.22
N PRO A 491 -12.62 22.26 6.38
CA PRO A 491 -12.70 21.62 7.71
C PRO A 491 -14.04 20.96 8.05
#